data_AF-A0A2D7RT06-F1
#
_entry.id   AF-A0A2D7RT06-F1
#
_cell.length_a   1.000
_cell.length_b   1.000
_cell.length_c   1.000
_cell.angle_alpha   90.00
_cell.angle_beta   90.00
_cell.angle_gamma   90.00
#
_symmetry.space_group_name_H-M   'P 1'
#
loop_
_entity.id
_entity.type
_entity.pdbx_description
1 polymer ?
#
loop_
_entity_poly.entity_id
_entity_poly.type
_entity_poly.pdbx_seq_one_letter_code
_entity_poly.pdbx_strand_id
1 'polypeptide(L)'
;MGLTVLLNIESLIFMGLSALMIFFAQNFGSRSLVLLDDLVIPIGIIGTLIWMVMMLGSESNPQALPSGMFAALTPTLYALAIKSLVYDRPDFVELDSGLLPRFAGLIGLLLIIGYSMEITAGLFAFADLTAFLFLVSAIVLIAIINLIKEQPILAGLQKRLMGIGLLGFLLGIALMLPDFHDPKTLGPAVALSYLSLMYALLLLLISRILIPDESWQDGVSSSINWLTLGLPFLIGLTVSISLLLASHLYV
;
A
#
# COMPACT_ATOMS: atom_id res chain seq x y z
N MET A 1 -4.54 -6.74 -28.16
CA MET A 1 -4.54 -6.86 -26.69
C MET A 1 -5.98 -7.09 -26.25
N GLY A 2 -6.31 -8.31 -25.81
CA GLY A 2 -7.68 -8.71 -25.53
C GLY A 2 -8.16 -8.32 -24.12
N LEU A 3 -9.47 -8.31 -23.92
CA LEU A 3 -10.16 -8.14 -22.62
C LEU A 3 -9.58 -9.02 -21.49
N THR A 4 -8.91 -10.12 -21.85
CA THR A 4 -8.21 -11.05 -20.98
C THR A 4 -7.04 -10.43 -20.21
N VAL A 5 -6.40 -9.38 -20.73
CA VAL A 5 -5.30 -8.69 -20.03
C VAL A 5 -5.84 -7.76 -18.94
N LEU A 6 -7.02 -7.15 -19.16
CA LEU A 6 -7.73 -6.34 -18.16
C LEU A 6 -8.38 -7.17 -17.06
N LEU A 7 -8.62 -8.46 -17.31
CA LEU A 7 -9.15 -9.43 -16.34
C LEU A 7 -8.00 -10.28 -15.77
N ASN A 8 -7.08 -9.65 -15.04
CA ASN A 8 -6.13 -10.38 -14.20
C ASN A 8 -6.90 -10.99 -13.02
N ILE A 9 -7.21 -12.27 -13.13
CA ILE A 9 -8.01 -13.02 -12.16
C ILE A 9 -7.32 -13.02 -10.78
N GLU A 10 -5.99 -13.09 -10.72
CA GLU A 10 -5.25 -13.14 -9.45
C GLU A 10 -5.41 -11.84 -8.67
N SER A 11 -5.22 -10.70 -9.34
CA SER A 11 -5.38 -9.38 -8.74
C SER A 11 -6.86 -9.10 -8.39
N LEU A 12 -7.80 -9.63 -9.18
CA LEU A 12 -9.23 -9.52 -8.89
C LEU A 12 -9.59 -10.32 -7.63
N ILE A 13 -9.07 -11.55 -7.49
CA ILE A 13 -9.24 -12.40 -6.31
C ILE A 13 -8.61 -11.73 -5.09
N PHE A 14 -7.38 -11.21 -5.22
CA PHE A 14 -6.69 -10.50 -4.14
C PHE A 14 -7.52 -9.31 -3.63
N MET A 15 -7.98 -8.45 -4.54
CA MET A 15 -8.78 -7.28 -4.17
C MET A 15 -10.16 -7.66 -3.62
N GLY A 16 -10.83 -8.64 -4.23
CA GLY A 16 -12.14 -9.12 -3.81
C GLY A 16 -12.12 -9.76 -2.42
N LEU A 17 -11.15 -10.64 -2.15
CA LEU A 17 -10.97 -11.25 -0.83
C LEU A 17 -10.55 -10.23 0.22
N SER A 18 -9.68 -9.28 -0.13
CA SER A 18 -9.29 -8.19 0.78
C SER A 18 -10.48 -7.31 1.17
N ALA A 19 -11.33 -6.95 0.20
CA ALA A 19 -12.57 -6.24 0.47
C ALA A 19 -13.50 -7.07 1.37
N LEU A 20 -13.66 -8.37 1.09
CA LEU A 20 -14.46 -9.27 1.93
C LEU A 20 -13.96 -9.31 3.37
N MET A 21 -12.64 -9.35 3.60
CA MET A 21 -12.06 -9.30 4.94
C MET A 21 -12.33 -7.97 5.66
N ILE A 22 -12.38 -6.84 4.94
CA ILE A 22 -12.80 -5.55 5.51
C ILE A 22 -14.27 -5.61 5.95
N PHE A 23 -15.14 -6.17 5.11
CA PHE A 23 -16.55 -6.37 5.48
C PHE A 23 -16.69 -7.28 6.70
N PHE A 24 -15.95 -8.38 6.73
CA PHE A 24 -15.94 -9.29 7.86
C PHE A 24 -15.42 -8.62 9.14
N ALA A 25 -14.40 -7.77 9.04
CA ALA A 25 -13.85 -7.01 10.17
C ALA A 25 -14.88 -6.13 10.89
N GLN A 26 -15.94 -5.74 10.18
CA GLN A 26 -17.02 -4.88 10.69
C GLN A 26 -18.40 -5.56 10.68
N ASN A 27 -18.46 -6.90 10.66
CA ASN A 27 -19.71 -7.68 10.65
C ASN A 27 -20.69 -7.27 9.52
N PHE A 28 -20.17 -6.88 8.35
CA PHE A 28 -20.96 -6.44 7.19
C PHE A 28 -21.90 -5.23 7.45
N GLY A 29 -21.65 -4.41 8.47
CA GLY A 29 -22.41 -3.19 8.72
C GLY A 29 -21.93 -1.99 7.91
N SER A 30 -22.67 -0.87 7.91
CA SER A 30 -22.32 0.35 7.14
C SER A 30 -20.89 0.90 7.37
N ARG A 31 -20.24 0.55 8.49
CA ARG A 31 -18.82 0.87 8.73
C ARG A 31 -17.87 0.17 7.78
N SER A 32 -18.22 -1.01 7.27
CA SER A 32 -17.38 -1.70 6.29
C SER A 32 -17.22 -0.90 5.03
N LEU A 33 -18.24 -0.12 4.62
CA LEU A 33 -18.16 0.77 3.46
C LEU A 33 -17.21 1.94 3.73
N VAL A 34 -17.29 2.56 4.91
CA VAL A 34 -16.37 3.65 5.31
C VAL A 34 -14.93 3.14 5.39
N LEU A 35 -14.72 2.00 6.06
CA LEU A 35 -13.41 1.38 6.18
C LEU A 35 -12.88 0.89 4.83
N LEU A 36 -13.74 0.41 3.94
CA LEU A 36 -13.35 0.03 2.58
C LEU A 36 -12.96 1.27 1.77
N ASP A 37 -13.71 2.37 1.84
CA ASP A 37 -13.35 3.61 1.15
C ASP A 37 -11.97 4.14 1.61
N ASP A 38 -11.68 4.04 2.90
CA ASP A 38 -10.40 4.41 3.51
C ASP A 38 -9.24 3.52 3.03
N LEU A 39 -9.46 2.20 2.96
CA LEU A 39 -8.39 1.22 2.82
C LEU A 39 -8.25 0.61 1.43
N VAL A 40 -9.24 0.77 0.55
CA VAL A 40 -9.20 0.17 -0.79
C VAL A 40 -7.99 0.63 -1.60
N ILE A 41 -7.66 1.94 -1.55
CA ILE A 41 -6.47 2.48 -2.23
C ILE A 41 -5.17 1.97 -1.61
N PRO A 42 -4.95 2.06 -0.28
CA PRO A 42 -3.82 1.40 0.38
C PRO A 42 -3.64 -0.07 -0.01
N ILE A 43 -4.72 -0.87 -0.04
CA ILE A 43 -4.68 -2.29 -0.41
C ILE A 43 -4.29 -2.47 -1.87
N GLY A 44 -4.85 -1.68 -2.78
CA GLY A 44 -4.46 -1.70 -4.20
C GLY A 44 -2.98 -1.39 -4.40
N ILE A 45 -2.45 -0.42 -3.66
CA ILE A 45 -1.03 -0.06 -3.70
C ILE A 45 -0.17 -1.21 -3.15
N ILE A 46 -0.56 -1.81 -2.02
CA ILE A 46 0.13 -3.01 -1.48
C ILE A 46 0.16 -4.13 -2.52
N GLY A 47 -0.98 -4.45 -3.14
CA GLY A 47 -1.03 -5.44 -4.22
C GLY A 47 -0.10 -5.06 -5.37
N THR A 48 -0.05 -3.77 -5.74
CA THR A 48 0.85 -3.31 -6.80
C THR A 48 2.32 -3.53 -6.44
N LEU A 49 2.70 -3.19 -5.21
CA LEU A 49 4.07 -3.38 -4.72
C LEU A 49 4.46 -4.87 -4.65
N ILE A 50 3.54 -5.78 -4.28
CA ILE A 50 3.80 -7.22 -4.26
C ILE A 50 4.13 -7.73 -5.66
N TRP A 51 3.32 -7.38 -6.66
CA TRP A 51 3.55 -7.83 -8.04
C TRP A 51 4.74 -7.10 -8.69
N MET A 52 5.08 -5.88 -8.26
CA MET A 52 6.33 -5.23 -8.67
C MET A 52 7.56 -5.99 -8.16
N VAL A 53 7.55 -6.44 -6.90
CA VAL A 53 8.63 -7.28 -6.35
C VAL A 53 8.74 -8.60 -7.12
N MET A 54 7.62 -9.24 -7.47
CA MET A 54 7.60 -10.43 -8.34
C MET A 54 8.25 -10.18 -9.69
N MET A 55 7.89 -9.06 -10.35
CA MET A 55 8.42 -8.68 -11.64
C MET A 55 9.94 -8.50 -11.58
N LEU A 56 10.43 -7.76 -10.57
CA LEU A 56 11.86 -7.51 -10.35
C LEU A 56 12.62 -8.79 -9.98
N GLY A 57 11.99 -9.74 -9.27
CA GLY A 57 12.59 -11.05 -8.99
C GLY A 57 12.70 -11.95 -10.24
N SER A 58 11.92 -11.66 -11.28
CA SER A 58 11.81 -12.47 -12.51
C SER A 58 12.64 -11.92 -13.69
N GLU A 59 13.48 -10.90 -13.46
CA GLU A 59 14.14 -10.03 -14.46
C GLU A 59 15.28 -10.68 -15.27
N SER A 60 15.12 -11.94 -15.65
CA SER A 60 16.02 -12.60 -16.63
C SER A 60 15.79 -12.14 -18.08
N ASN A 61 14.69 -11.43 -18.36
CA ASN A 61 14.35 -10.93 -19.70
C ASN A 61 13.72 -9.51 -19.67
N PRO A 62 14.47 -8.46 -20.00
CA PRO A 62 13.99 -7.06 -20.03
C PRO A 62 12.78 -6.82 -20.94
N GLN A 63 12.57 -7.65 -21.97
CA GLN A 63 11.43 -7.49 -22.88
C GLN A 63 10.08 -7.84 -22.25
N ALA A 64 10.08 -8.57 -21.13
CA ALA A 64 8.87 -8.92 -20.38
C ALA A 64 8.41 -7.79 -19.43
N LEU A 65 9.26 -6.78 -19.18
CA LEU A 65 8.99 -5.71 -18.22
C LEU A 65 7.67 -4.97 -18.48
N PRO A 66 7.33 -4.53 -19.70
CA PRO A 66 6.09 -3.80 -19.92
C PRO A 66 4.84 -4.62 -19.56
N SER A 67 4.86 -5.93 -19.85
CA SER A 67 3.75 -6.82 -19.51
C SER A 67 3.66 -7.12 -18.01
N GLY A 68 4.81 -7.28 -17.33
CA GLY A 68 4.87 -7.46 -15.88
C GLY A 68 4.42 -6.19 -15.13
N MET A 69 4.81 -5.02 -15.60
CA MET A 69 4.39 -3.73 -15.05
C MET A 69 2.87 -3.55 -15.13
N PHE A 70 2.27 -3.88 -16.28
CA PHE A 70 0.81 -3.78 -16.41
C PHE A 70 0.12 -4.71 -15.42
N ALA A 71 0.56 -5.97 -15.33
CA ALA A 71 0.04 -6.93 -14.37
C ALA A 71 0.18 -6.40 -12.93
N ALA A 72 1.33 -5.81 -12.59
CA ALA A 72 1.57 -5.22 -11.29
C ALA A 72 0.67 -4.02 -10.97
N LEU A 73 0.27 -3.22 -11.95
CA LEU A 73 -0.64 -2.08 -11.73
C LEU A 73 -2.10 -2.50 -11.53
N THR A 74 -2.49 -3.71 -11.95
CA THR A 74 -3.89 -4.14 -11.93
C THR A 74 -4.57 -4.10 -10.55
N PRO A 75 -3.93 -4.42 -9.40
CA PRO A 75 -4.55 -4.26 -8.09
C PRO A 75 -4.96 -2.81 -7.79
N THR A 76 -4.13 -1.82 -8.15
CA THR A 76 -4.50 -0.39 -7.98
C THR A 76 -5.64 0.00 -8.91
N LEU A 77 -5.68 -0.52 -10.15
CA LEU A 77 -6.81 -0.27 -11.07
C LEU A 77 -8.12 -0.85 -10.53
N TYR A 78 -8.10 -2.05 -9.97
CA TYR A 78 -9.26 -2.63 -9.31
C TYR A 78 -9.63 -1.89 -8.04
N ALA A 79 -8.66 -1.39 -7.27
CA ALA A 79 -8.94 -0.53 -6.13
C ALA A 79 -9.69 0.75 -6.52
N LEU A 80 -9.30 1.38 -7.63
CA LEU A 80 -10.02 2.52 -8.20
C LEU A 80 -11.44 2.17 -8.62
N ALA A 81 -11.62 1.03 -9.29
CA ALA A 81 -12.93 0.56 -9.71
C ALA A 81 -13.84 0.32 -8.48
N ILE A 82 -13.34 -0.38 -7.46
CA ILE A 82 -14.06 -0.62 -6.20
C ILE A 82 -14.37 0.72 -5.51
N LYS A 83 -13.41 1.64 -5.42
CA LYS A 83 -13.63 2.96 -4.81
C LYS A 83 -14.74 3.75 -5.51
N SER A 84 -14.81 3.68 -6.84
CA SER A 84 -15.89 4.31 -7.61
C SER A 84 -17.26 3.71 -7.30
N LEU A 85 -17.34 2.43 -6.93
CA LEU A 85 -18.59 1.75 -6.58
C LEU A 85 -19.05 2.06 -5.15
N VAL A 86 -18.14 2.46 -4.25
CA VAL A 86 -18.39 2.71 -2.82
C VAL A 86 -18.70 4.21 -2.54
N TYR A 87 -18.89 5.03 -3.58
CA TYR A 87 -18.99 6.48 -3.49
C TYR A 87 -20.12 7.01 -2.57
N ASP A 88 -21.21 6.26 -2.38
CA ASP A 88 -22.29 6.59 -1.43
C ASP A 88 -21.94 6.17 0.01
N ARG A 89 -21.03 6.92 0.62
CA ARG A 89 -20.67 6.76 2.03
C ARG A 89 -21.85 7.19 2.95
N PRO A 90 -22.16 6.44 4.02
CA PRO A 90 -23.11 6.88 5.03
C PRO A 90 -22.52 7.99 5.91
N ASP A 91 -23.30 9.06 6.18
CA ASP A 91 -22.84 10.27 6.90
C ASP A 91 -22.59 10.06 8.40
N PHE A 92 -23.27 9.10 9.02
CA PHE A 92 -23.12 8.78 10.44
C PHE A 92 -23.14 7.27 10.65
N VAL A 93 -22.18 6.77 11.42
CA VAL A 93 -22.17 5.35 11.79
C VAL A 93 -21.91 5.20 13.30
N GLU A 94 -22.90 4.70 14.04
CA GLU A 94 -22.75 4.32 15.45
C GLU A 94 -21.58 3.36 15.63
N LEU A 95 -20.91 3.35 16.77
CA LEU A 95 -19.60 2.72 17.04
C LEU A 95 -19.62 1.34 17.75
N ASP A 96 -20.70 0.58 17.63
CA ASP A 96 -20.81 -0.76 18.21
C ASP A 96 -20.31 -1.89 17.27
N SER A 97 -19.01 -2.19 17.22
CA SER A 97 -18.52 -3.45 16.62
C SER A 97 -17.57 -4.10 17.59
N GLY A 98 -17.83 -5.36 17.94
CA GLY A 98 -17.02 -6.10 18.89
C GLY A 98 -15.57 -6.18 18.43
N LEU A 99 -14.64 -6.32 19.38
CA LEU A 99 -13.21 -6.48 19.05
C LEU A 99 -12.92 -7.75 18.26
N LEU A 100 -13.70 -8.83 18.50
CA LEU A 100 -13.49 -10.14 17.89
C LEU A 100 -13.54 -10.14 16.34
N PRO A 101 -14.60 -9.62 15.67
CA PRO A 101 -14.63 -9.55 14.21
C PRO A 101 -13.52 -8.68 13.66
N ARG A 102 -13.15 -7.57 14.32
CA ARG A 102 -12.04 -6.70 13.88
C ARG A 102 -10.72 -7.46 13.80
N PHE A 103 -10.39 -8.22 14.86
CA PHE A 103 -9.18 -9.05 14.86
C PHE A 103 -9.25 -10.16 13.83
N ALA A 104 -10.40 -10.84 13.69
CA ALA A 104 -10.54 -11.93 12.74
C ALA A 104 -10.41 -11.45 11.28
N GLY A 105 -11.05 -10.33 10.93
CA GLY A 105 -10.90 -9.72 9.60
C GLY A 105 -9.51 -9.14 9.36
N LEU A 106 -8.86 -8.56 10.36
CA LEU A 106 -7.47 -8.11 10.27
C LEU A 106 -6.52 -9.28 10.00
N ILE A 107 -6.62 -10.36 10.78
CA ILE A 107 -5.80 -11.56 10.61
C ILE A 107 -6.04 -12.15 9.23
N GLY A 108 -7.30 -12.27 8.80
CA GLY A 108 -7.64 -12.74 7.46
C GLY A 108 -7.02 -11.89 6.36
N LEU A 109 -7.07 -10.56 6.48
CA LEU A 109 -6.45 -9.64 5.52
C LEU A 109 -4.92 -9.78 5.49
N LEU A 110 -4.27 -9.86 6.65
CA LEU A 110 -2.83 -10.06 6.74
C LEU A 110 -2.40 -11.43 6.19
N LEU A 111 -3.22 -12.47 6.38
CA LEU A 111 -2.96 -13.80 5.80
C LEU A 111 -3.07 -13.77 4.28
N ILE A 112 -4.06 -13.07 3.70
CA ILE A 112 -4.16 -12.91 2.24
C ILE A 112 -2.92 -12.19 1.71
N ILE A 113 -2.53 -11.07 2.32
CA ILE A 113 -1.34 -10.30 1.93
C ILE A 113 -0.07 -11.15 2.05
N GLY A 114 0.13 -11.79 3.20
CA GLY A 114 1.30 -12.64 3.46
C GLY A 114 1.37 -13.86 2.54
N TYR A 115 0.23 -14.48 2.24
CA TYR A 115 0.14 -15.57 1.27
C TYR A 115 0.50 -15.08 -0.15
N SER A 116 -0.02 -13.92 -0.56
CA SER A 116 0.34 -13.31 -1.85
C SER A 116 1.83 -12.98 -1.92
N MET A 117 2.46 -12.50 -0.84
CA MET A 117 3.91 -12.29 -0.78
C MET A 117 4.67 -13.61 -0.95
N GLU A 118 4.25 -14.67 -0.24
CA GLU A 118 4.92 -15.97 -0.28
C GLU A 118 4.88 -16.61 -1.67
N ILE A 119 3.72 -16.65 -2.33
CA ILE A 119 3.58 -17.31 -3.64
C ILE A 119 4.25 -16.54 -4.79
N THR A 120 4.46 -15.23 -4.62
CA THR A 120 4.99 -14.37 -5.70
C THR A 120 6.51 -14.24 -5.67
N ALA A 121 7.09 -13.98 -4.49
CA ALA A 121 8.54 -13.78 -4.35
C ALA A 121 9.14 -14.39 -3.06
N GLY A 122 8.31 -14.99 -2.20
CA GLY A 122 8.70 -15.44 -0.87
C GLY A 122 8.73 -14.29 0.15
N LEU A 123 8.36 -14.58 1.40
CA LEU A 123 8.28 -13.55 2.46
C LEU A 123 9.61 -12.80 2.69
N PHE A 124 10.75 -13.47 2.50
CA PHE A 124 12.07 -12.86 2.68
C PHE A 124 12.41 -11.79 1.63
N ALA A 125 11.82 -11.83 0.43
CA ALA A 125 11.99 -10.77 -0.57
C ALA A 125 11.40 -9.42 -0.11
N PHE A 126 10.49 -9.47 0.87
CA PHE A 126 9.86 -8.31 1.48
C PHE A 126 10.52 -7.90 2.79
N ALA A 127 11.64 -8.50 3.18
CA ALA A 127 12.37 -8.18 4.41
C ALA A 127 13.63 -7.37 4.08
N ASP A 128 13.54 -6.04 4.22
CA ASP A 128 14.68 -5.14 4.08
C ASP A 128 14.95 -4.36 5.36
N LEU A 129 16.17 -4.51 5.88
CA LEU A 129 16.57 -3.89 7.13
C LEU A 129 16.60 -2.36 7.01
N THR A 130 16.99 -1.82 5.86
CA THR A 130 17.13 -0.38 5.65
C THR A 130 15.76 0.31 5.68
N ALA A 131 14.79 -0.22 4.94
CA ALA A 131 13.40 0.23 4.94
C ALA A 131 12.76 0.10 6.32
N PHE A 132 13.04 -1.00 7.03
CA PHE A 132 12.55 -1.21 8.39
C PHE A 132 13.11 -0.15 9.36
N LEU A 133 14.43 0.06 9.36
CA LEU A 133 15.08 1.05 10.21
C LEU A 133 14.61 2.47 9.88
N PHE A 134 14.45 2.80 8.60
CA PHE A 134 13.86 4.05 8.17
C PHE A 134 12.48 4.27 8.80
N LEU A 135 11.58 3.28 8.70
CA LEU A 135 10.24 3.39 9.24
C LEU A 135 10.25 3.53 10.77
N VAL A 136 11.03 2.71 11.47
CA VAL A 136 11.17 2.79 12.93
C VAL A 136 11.68 4.17 13.36
N SER A 137 12.69 4.69 12.66
CA SER A 137 13.24 6.03 12.95
C SER A 137 12.20 7.13 12.77
N ALA A 138 11.38 7.05 11.73
CA ALA A 138 10.30 8.00 11.48
C ALA A 138 9.19 7.91 12.52
N ILE A 139 8.84 6.69 12.97
CA ILE A 139 7.88 6.47 14.06
C ILE A 139 8.38 7.08 15.36
N VAL A 140 9.65 6.86 15.71
CA VAL A 140 10.29 7.43 16.91
C VAL A 140 10.28 8.96 16.85
N LEU A 141 10.64 9.55 15.70
CA LEU A 141 10.61 11.00 15.52
C LEU A 141 9.19 11.57 15.73
N ILE A 142 8.16 10.92 15.19
CA ILE A 142 6.77 11.33 15.40
C ILE A 142 6.35 11.19 16.86
N ALA A 143 6.74 10.10 17.53
CA ALA A 143 6.45 9.91 18.94
C ALA A 143 7.06 11.05 19.78
N ILE A 144 8.31 11.44 19.49
CA ILE A 144 8.97 12.59 20.13
C ILE A 144 8.22 13.90 19.83
N ILE A 145 7.87 14.16 18.57
CA ILE A 145 7.12 15.37 18.19
C ILE A 145 5.77 15.43 18.90
N ASN A 146 5.05 14.32 18.98
CA ASN A 146 3.75 14.25 19.64
C ASN A 146 3.90 14.43 21.15
N LEU A 147 4.96 13.88 21.76
CA LEU A 147 5.27 14.10 23.18
C LEU A 147 5.54 15.58 23.47
N ILE A 148 6.32 16.26 22.62
CA ILE A 148 6.59 17.71 22.74
C ILE A 148 5.31 18.54 22.58
N LYS A 149 4.38 18.09 21.73
CA LYS A 149 3.11 18.78 21.46
C LYS A 149 1.96 18.36 22.38
N GLU A 150 2.22 17.50 23.37
CA GLU A 150 1.20 16.92 24.25
C GLU A 150 0.03 16.26 23.49
N GLN A 151 0.31 15.70 22.32
CA GLN A 151 -0.68 15.01 21.47
C GLN A 151 -0.64 13.49 21.68
N PRO A 152 -1.77 12.79 21.58
CA PRO A 152 -1.80 11.33 21.65
C PRO A 152 -0.95 10.73 20.52
N ILE A 153 0.02 9.89 20.90
CA ILE A 153 1.03 9.33 19.99
C ILE A 153 0.37 8.58 18.83
N LEU A 154 -0.63 7.73 19.13
CA LEU A 154 -1.29 6.90 18.13
C LEU A 154 -2.08 7.70 17.10
N ALA A 155 -2.85 8.71 17.54
CA ALA A 155 -3.62 9.55 16.61
C ALA A 155 -2.70 10.38 15.72
N GLY A 156 -1.61 10.94 16.28
CA GLY A 156 -0.62 11.66 15.49
C GLY A 156 0.15 10.75 14.53
N LEU A 157 0.37 9.48 14.90
CA LEU A 157 1.00 8.48 14.04
C LEU A 157 0.09 8.11 12.86
N GLN A 158 -1.18 7.78 13.09
CA GLN A 158 -2.14 7.44 12.03
C GLN A 158 -2.26 8.54 10.98
N LYS A 159 -2.25 9.81 11.41
CA LYS A 159 -2.34 10.98 10.51
C LYS A 159 -1.11 11.17 9.61
N ARG A 160 0.05 10.62 10.01
CA ARG A 160 1.35 10.88 9.37
C ARG A 160 1.94 9.66 8.68
N LEU A 161 1.44 8.46 8.98
CA LEU A 161 1.99 7.19 8.51
C LEU A 161 2.06 7.12 6.98
N MET A 162 1.01 7.58 6.30
CA MET A 162 0.99 7.71 4.84
C MET A 162 2.09 8.64 4.32
N GLY A 163 2.27 9.80 4.96
CA GLY A 163 3.34 10.73 4.62
C GLY A 163 4.75 10.15 4.82
N ILE A 164 4.95 9.35 5.87
CA ILE A 164 6.23 8.64 6.09
C ILE A 164 6.49 7.64 4.96
N GLY A 165 5.48 6.82 4.63
CA GLY A 165 5.59 5.83 3.55
C GLY A 165 5.93 6.47 2.22
N LEU A 166 5.23 7.56 1.86
CA LEU A 166 5.51 8.33 0.64
C LEU A 166 6.90 9.00 0.68
N LEU A 167 7.34 9.48 1.83
CA LEU A 167 8.69 10.04 1.96
C LEU A 167 9.76 8.98 1.71
N GLY A 168 9.62 7.79 2.30
CA GLY A 168 10.54 6.68 2.07
C GLY A 168 10.54 6.23 0.61
N PHE A 169 9.35 6.16 -0.01
CA PHE A 169 9.18 5.86 -1.43
C PHE A 169 9.95 6.83 -2.32
N LEU A 170 9.73 8.13 -2.13
CA LEU A 170 10.38 9.18 -2.90
C LEU A 170 11.89 9.28 -2.62
N LEU A 171 12.30 9.04 -1.38
CA LEU A 171 13.73 9.01 -1.02
C LEU A 171 14.44 7.85 -1.72
N GLY A 172 13.84 6.66 -1.74
CA GLY A 172 14.39 5.52 -2.47
C GLY A 172 14.50 5.80 -3.97
N ILE A 173 13.49 6.44 -4.58
CA ILE A 173 13.56 6.89 -5.99
C ILE A 173 14.69 7.91 -6.18
N ALA A 174 14.83 8.89 -5.28
CA ALA A 174 15.90 9.87 -5.34
C ALA A 174 17.29 9.22 -5.27
N LEU A 175 17.43 8.16 -4.48
CA LEU A 175 18.67 7.37 -4.37
C LEU A 175 18.97 6.50 -5.59
N MET A 176 18.01 6.30 -6.50
CA MET A 176 18.28 5.66 -7.79
C MET A 176 19.03 6.60 -8.75
N LEU A 177 18.91 7.92 -8.61
CA LEU A 177 19.45 8.88 -9.59
C LEU A 177 20.98 8.89 -9.70
N PRO A 178 21.77 8.77 -8.63
CA PRO A 178 23.23 8.81 -8.75
C PRO A 178 23.79 7.63 -9.56
N ASP A 179 23.25 6.44 -9.37
CA ASP A 179 23.78 5.18 -9.90
C ASP A 179 22.88 4.57 -11.00
N PHE A 180 22.01 5.36 -11.63
CA PHE A 180 21.02 4.86 -12.60
C PHE A 180 21.62 4.20 -13.84
N HIS A 181 22.93 4.29 -14.06
CA HIS A 181 23.59 3.68 -15.21
C HIS A 181 23.87 2.18 -15.03
N ASP A 182 23.78 1.64 -13.81
CA ASP A 182 23.95 0.21 -13.55
C ASP A 182 22.68 -0.36 -12.88
N PRO A 183 21.89 -1.21 -13.55
CA PRO A 183 20.69 -1.79 -12.97
C PRO A 183 20.97 -2.62 -11.70
N LYS A 184 22.18 -3.18 -11.55
CA LYS A 184 22.53 -4.03 -10.40
C LYS A 184 22.68 -3.24 -9.11
N THR A 185 23.07 -1.98 -9.20
CA THR A 185 23.25 -1.10 -8.02
C THR A 185 21.94 -0.46 -7.58
N LEU A 186 20.89 -0.50 -8.42
CA LEU A 186 19.57 0.06 -8.11
C LEU A 186 18.78 -0.76 -7.08
N GLY A 187 19.06 -2.06 -6.93
CA GLY A 187 18.31 -2.97 -6.07
C GLY A 187 18.04 -2.44 -4.65
N PRO A 188 19.06 -2.00 -3.89
CA PRO A 188 18.86 -1.43 -2.56
C PRO A 188 17.99 -0.16 -2.53
N ALA A 189 18.11 0.72 -3.53
CA ALA A 189 17.31 1.94 -3.62
C ALA A 189 15.84 1.62 -3.96
N VAL A 190 15.60 0.62 -4.81
CA VAL A 190 14.26 0.10 -5.13
C VAL A 190 13.63 -0.55 -3.90
N ALA A 191 14.40 -1.38 -3.18
CA ALA A 191 13.93 -2.02 -1.95
C ALA A 191 13.51 -0.98 -0.91
N LEU A 192 14.37 0.04 -0.65
CA LEU A 192 14.04 1.14 0.25
C LEU A 192 12.77 1.86 -0.20
N SER A 193 12.64 2.17 -1.49
CA SER A 193 11.47 2.85 -2.03
C SER A 193 10.18 2.04 -1.79
N TYR A 194 10.14 0.81 -2.28
CA TYR A 194 8.90 0.02 -2.33
C TYR A 194 8.53 -0.53 -0.95
N LEU A 195 9.51 -1.01 -0.18
CA LEU A 195 9.25 -1.64 1.11
C LEU A 195 8.95 -0.62 2.22
N SER A 196 9.53 0.59 2.17
CA SER A 196 9.16 1.63 3.14
C SER A 196 7.69 2.04 2.99
N LEU A 197 7.19 2.16 1.76
CA LEU A 197 5.78 2.41 1.50
C LEU A 197 4.91 1.21 1.92
N MET A 198 5.31 -0.01 1.54
CA MET A 198 4.62 -1.25 1.93
C MET A 198 4.41 -1.31 3.45
N TYR A 199 5.50 -1.16 4.22
CA TYR A 199 5.45 -1.27 5.67
C TYR A 199 4.59 -0.18 6.31
N ALA A 200 4.67 1.05 5.81
CA ALA A 200 3.82 2.14 6.27
C ALA A 200 2.32 1.85 5.99
N LEU A 201 1.99 1.31 4.81
CA LEU A 201 0.61 0.96 4.46
C LEU A 201 0.09 -0.26 5.25
N LEU A 202 0.95 -1.23 5.58
CA LEU A 202 0.58 -2.36 6.45
C LEU A 202 0.27 -1.88 7.88
N LEU A 203 1.12 -1.01 8.44
CA LEU A 203 0.82 -0.40 9.74
C LEU A 203 -0.44 0.46 9.68
N LEU A 204 -0.69 1.15 8.56
CA LEU A 204 -1.90 1.94 8.35
C LEU A 204 -3.14 1.06 8.37
N LEU A 205 -3.14 -0.04 7.60
CA LEU A 205 -4.19 -1.06 7.59
C LEU A 205 -4.50 -1.57 9.00
N ILE A 206 -3.48 -2.02 9.72
CA ILE A 206 -3.61 -2.51 11.11
C ILE A 206 -4.24 -1.44 11.99
N SER A 207 -3.72 -0.21 11.91
CA SER A 207 -4.18 0.89 12.76
C SER A 207 -5.65 1.25 12.50
N ARG A 208 -6.08 1.32 11.24
CA ARG A 208 -7.44 1.71 10.83
C ARG A 208 -8.49 0.65 11.15
N ILE A 209 -8.13 -0.63 11.04
CA ILE A 209 -9.05 -1.73 11.35
C ILE A 209 -9.25 -1.84 12.88
N LEU A 210 -8.19 -1.68 13.67
CA LEU A 210 -8.27 -1.81 15.13
C LEU A 210 -8.84 -0.56 15.80
N ILE A 211 -8.38 0.61 15.37
CA ILE A 211 -8.71 1.92 15.95
C ILE A 211 -9.30 2.80 14.83
N PRO A 212 -10.64 2.79 14.68
CA PRO A 212 -11.36 3.71 13.81
C PRO A 212 -10.96 5.17 14.05
N ASP A 213 -10.74 5.92 12.97
CA ASP A 213 -10.36 7.33 13.07
C ASP A 213 -11.58 8.21 13.40
N GLU A 214 -11.32 9.36 14.03
CA GLU A 214 -12.34 10.35 14.40
C GLU A 214 -13.04 10.94 13.15
N SER A 215 -12.39 10.89 11.97
CA SER A 215 -12.98 11.30 10.70
C SER A 215 -14.25 10.52 10.32
N TRP A 216 -14.53 9.38 10.97
CA TRP A 216 -15.74 8.60 10.77
C TRP A 216 -16.97 9.18 11.49
N GLN A 217 -16.79 10.15 12.39
CA GLN A 217 -17.88 10.77 13.15
C GLN A 217 -18.37 12.10 12.56
N ASP A 218 -17.49 12.84 11.87
CA ASP A 218 -17.75 14.23 11.46
C ASP A 218 -18.10 14.39 9.96
N GLY A 219 -18.27 13.30 9.21
CA GLY A 219 -18.48 13.33 7.76
C GLY A 219 -17.29 13.93 6.95
N VAL A 220 -16.18 14.24 7.63
CA VAL A 220 -14.96 14.76 7.02
C VAL A 220 -14.33 13.65 6.18
N SER A 221 -14.02 13.96 4.91
CA SER A 221 -13.37 12.99 4.03
C SER A 221 -12.01 12.57 4.60
N SER A 222 -11.74 11.26 4.50
CA SER A 222 -10.47 10.68 4.89
C SER A 222 -9.31 11.43 4.27
N SER A 223 -8.27 11.69 5.07
CA SER A 223 -7.01 12.24 4.56
C SER A 223 -6.30 11.30 3.60
N ILE A 224 -6.77 10.05 3.49
CA ILE A 224 -6.25 8.99 2.64
C ILE A 224 -7.20 8.84 1.46
N ASN A 225 -6.85 9.48 0.35
CA ASN A 225 -7.65 9.45 -0.86
C ASN A 225 -6.78 9.32 -2.11
N TRP A 226 -7.44 9.26 -3.26
CA TRP A 226 -6.74 9.15 -4.55
C TRP A 226 -5.74 10.29 -4.77
N LEU A 227 -6.08 11.53 -4.42
CA LEU A 227 -5.25 12.70 -4.68
C LEU A 227 -4.03 12.79 -3.75
N THR A 228 -4.16 12.32 -2.51
CA THR A 228 -3.14 12.42 -1.47
C THR A 228 -2.18 11.25 -1.46
N LEU A 229 -2.64 10.05 -1.85
CA LEU A 229 -1.85 8.83 -1.84
C LEU A 229 -1.69 8.22 -3.23
N GLY A 230 -2.81 7.96 -3.92
CA GLY A 230 -2.80 7.22 -5.19
C GLY A 230 -2.05 7.95 -6.31
N LEU A 231 -2.28 9.25 -6.47
CA LEU A 231 -1.66 10.06 -7.50
C LEU A 231 -0.15 10.26 -7.25
N PRO A 232 0.32 10.66 -6.04
CA PRO A 232 1.75 10.70 -5.75
C PRO A 232 2.44 9.35 -5.93
N PHE A 233 1.78 8.26 -5.54
CA PHE A 233 2.28 6.90 -5.77
C PHE A 233 2.46 6.60 -7.26
N LEU A 234 1.44 6.85 -8.10
CA LEU A 234 1.55 6.59 -9.55
C LEU A 234 2.63 7.44 -10.22
N ILE A 235 2.76 8.71 -9.85
CA ILE A 235 3.82 9.58 -10.37
C ILE A 235 5.19 9.00 -9.99
N GLY A 236 5.41 8.71 -8.70
CA GLY A 236 6.69 8.17 -8.26
C GLY A 236 6.98 6.78 -8.86
N LEU A 237 5.98 5.94 -9.02
CA LEU A 237 6.12 4.63 -9.68
C LEU A 237 6.49 4.78 -11.15
N THR A 238 5.88 5.74 -11.86
CA THR A 238 6.24 6.06 -13.25
C THR A 238 7.69 6.51 -13.35
N VAL A 239 8.14 7.38 -12.44
CA VAL A 239 9.54 7.83 -12.38
C VAL A 239 10.48 6.67 -12.09
N SER A 240 10.17 5.85 -11.07
CA SER A 240 10.95 4.67 -10.69
C SER A 240 11.14 3.71 -11.85
N ILE A 241 10.04 3.38 -12.54
CA ILE A 241 10.07 2.51 -13.72
C ILE A 241 10.85 3.15 -14.86
N SER A 242 10.69 4.45 -15.10
CA SER A 242 11.43 5.15 -16.15
C SER A 242 12.94 5.08 -15.90
N LEU A 243 13.37 5.20 -14.64
CA LEU A 243 14.77 5.03 -14.25
C LEU A 243 15.26 3.59 -14.44
N LEU A 244 14.45 2.59 -14.09
CA LEU A 244 14.76 1.17 -14.31
C LEU A 244 14.85 0.82 -15.80
N LEU A 245 13.96 1.37 -16.63
CA LEU A 245 14.02 1.15 -18.09
C LEU A 245 15.21 1.90 -18.70
N ALA A 246 15.46 3.13 -18.26
CA ALA A 246 16.60 3.91 -18.71
C ALA A 246 17.93 3.20 -18.38
N SER A 247 18.08 2.64 -17.17
CA SER A 247 19.29 1.92 -16.77
C SER A 247 19.61 0.75 -17.71
N HIS A 248 18.59 0.04 -18.18
CA HIS A 248 18.74 -1.06 -19.15
C HIS A 248 19.08 -0.61 -20.57
N LEU A 249 18.83 0.65 -20.95
CA LEU A 249 19.20 1.18 -22.27
C LEU A 249 20.68 1.59 -22.37
N TYR A 250 21.35 1.77 -21.24
CA TYR A 250 22.77 2.16 -21.17
C TYR A 250 23.74 0.97 -21.03
N VAL A 251 23.22 -0.26 -20.92
CA VAL A 251 23.98 -1.53 -20.88
C VAL A 251 24.04 -2.14 -22.28
#